data_AF-A0A7L3ECS9-F1
#
_entry.id   AF-A0A7L3ECS9-F1
#
_cell.length_a   1.000
_cell.length_b   1.000
_cell.length_c   1.000
_cell.angle_alpha   90.00
_cell.angle_beta   90.00
_cell.angle_gamma   90.00
#
_symmetry.space_group_name_H-M   'P 1'
#
loop_
_entity.id
_entity.type
_entity.pdbx_description
1 polymer ?
#
loop_
_entity_poly.entity_id
_entity_poly.type
_entity_poly.pdbx_seq_one_letter_code
_entity_poly.pdbx_strand_id
1 'polypeptide(L)'
;MEPLFGVVLGLILAVASAAHDSCTCATNKWAVCAQDSPGNCTCRLAAADHPVDCSTLTAKCFLLKAEMQPPKEKRLWRPPHGLSDSDGIYNPDCEDSGAFKARQCNQSSTCWCVNTAGLRRTEKGDRSLSCSELVRTRWIYIELTHHRSPRTFSAPDVAKALTQLFESRYKLHPKYIAAIKYDPPLIQIRLDQNKKPRWDVDIADVAYYFEKDVNNDSVFHSNSKLTVSVNGDALAIEKLWIYYVDEKPPQFCMKQLAAGISAVVTVVVLTAGIGITVLLILRWLHTRKYKKFECKEMKEIKASSLE
;
A
#
# COMPACT_ATOMS: atom_id res chain seq x y z
N MET A 1 75.20 35.14 26.77
CA MET A 1 74.29 36.30 26.82
C MET A 1 72.99 35.85 26.21
N GLU A 2 72.23 35.08 26.98
CA GLU A 2 71.18 35.50 27.93
C GLU A 2 69.80 35.44 27.25
N PRO A 3 68.86 34.63 27.79
CA PRO A 3 67.51 34.50 27.28
C PRO A 3 66.59 35.52 27.98
N LEU A 4 65.78 36.27 27.24
CA LEU A 4 64.72 37.06 27.86
C LEU A 4 63.40 36.29 27.78
N PHE A 5 63.05 35.67 28.91
CA PHE A 5 61.75 35.09 29.21
C PHE A 5 60.65 36.16 29.13
N GLY A 6 59.81 36.10 28.10
CA GLY A 6 58.53 36.83 28.07
C GLY A 6 57.40 35.92 28.53
N VAL A 7 57.00 36.02 29.79
CA VAL A 7 55.81 35.33 30.33
C VAL A 7 54.57 36.04 29.82
N VAL A 8 53.86 35.44 28.87
CA VAL A 8 52.52 35.88 28.45
C VAL A 8 51.49 35.18 29.34
N LEU A 9 50.84 35.95 30.21
CA LEU A 9 49.73 35.51 31.03
C LEU A 9 48.49 35.35 30.13
N GLY A 10 48.21 34.12 29.69
CA GLY A 10 47.01 33.78 28.93
C GLY A 10 45.78 33.75 29.85
N LEU A 11 44.87 34.71 29.69
CA LEU A 11 43.51 34.65 30.20
C LEU A 11 42.76 33.50 29.52
N ILE A 12 42.65 32.36 30.19
CA ILE A 12 41.76 31.28 29.77
C ILE A 12 40.34 31.72 30.14
N LEU A 13 39.64 32.31 29.18
CA LEU A 13 38.18 32.40 29.22
C LEU A 13 37.65 30.97 29.08
N ALA A 14 37.33 30.35 30.22
CA ALA A 14 36.50 29.15 30.23
C ALA A 14 35.11 29.56 29.72
N VAL A 15 34.90 29.46 28.41
CA VAL A 15 33.56 29.47 27.83
C VAL A 15 32.90 28.19 28.33
N ALA A 16 32.12 28.31 29.40
CA ALA A 16 31.17 27.28 29.76
C ALA A 16 30.19 27.19 28.60
N SER A 17 30.40 26.21 27.71
CA SER A 17 29.41 25.82 26.73
C SER A 17 28.19 25.36 27.52
N ALA A 18 27.19 26.23 27.62
CA ALA A 18 25.84 25.81 27.98
C ALA A 18 25.48 24.68 26.99
N ALA A 19 25.25 23.48 27.52
CA ALA A 19 24.68 22.40 26.76
C ALA A 19 23.30 22.88 26.29
N HIS A 20 23.20 23.32 25.05
CA HIS A 20 21.92 23.51 24.39
C HIS A 20 21.33 22.11 24.20
N ASP A 21 20.45 21.68 25.10
CA ASP A 21 19.54 20.56 24.84
C ASP A 21 18.67 20.95 23.63
N SER A 22 19.09 20.52 22.43
CA SER A 22 18.36 20.78 21.21
C SER A 22 17.04 20.01 21.25
N CYS A 23 15.91 20.71 21.26
CA CYS A 23 14.59 20.13 21.03
C CYS A 23 14.61 19.28 19.74
N THR A 24 14.36 17.98 19.84
CA THR A 24 14.30 17.07 18.68
C THR A 24 13.04 16.20 18.73
N CYS A 25 12.54 15.80 17.56
CA CYS A 25 11.35 14.99 17.43
C CYS A 25 11.72 13.52 17.21
N ALA A 26 11.77 12.73 18.29
CA ALA A 26 12.20 11.33 18.21
C ALA A 26 11.43 10.51 17.17
N THR A 27 10.14 10.80 16.96
CA THR A 27 9.24 10.07 16.05
C THR A 27 9.26 10.56 14.60
N ASN A 28 9.96 11.66 14.27
CA ASN A 28 9.95 12.21 12.91
C ASN A 28 11.20 13.06 12.59
N LYS A 29 12.08 12.53 11.75
CA LYS A 29 13.31 13.19 11.29
C LYS A 29 13.08 14.43 10.41
N TRP A 30 11.88 14.60 9.86
CA TRP A 30 11.51 15.75 9.02
C TRP A 30 10.87 16.90 9.81
N ALA A 31 10.67 16.72 11.12
CA ALA A 31 10.22 17.79 11.99
C ALA A 31 11.37 18.74 12.33
N VAL A 32 11.12 20.04 12.19
CA VAL A 32 11.98 21.12 12.67
C VAL A 32 11.38 21.62 13.97
N CYS A 33 12.15 21.56 15.05
CA CYS A 33 11.68 21.95 16.37
C CYS A 33 12.40 23.22 16.83
N ALA A 34 11.63 24.14 17.42
CA ALA A 34 12.13 25.34 18.09
C ALA A 34 11.80 25.26 19.58
N GLN A 35 12.69 25.81 20.40
CA GLN A 35 12.47 25.94 21.83
C GLN A 35 11.85 27.31 22.09
N ASP A 36 10.56 27.34 22.41
CA ASP A 36 9.85 28.60 22.67
C ASP A 36 10.02 29.04 24.14
N SER A 37 10.23 28.09 25.04
CA SER A 37 10.53 28.32 26.46
C SER A 37 11.19 27.08 27.09
N PRO A 38 11.83 27.19 28.27
CA PRO A 38 12.44 26.04 28.94
C PRO A 38 11.42 24.91 29.14
N GLY A 39 11.65 23.76 28.51
CA GLY A 39 10.77 22.59 28.57
C GLY A 39 9.60 22.55 27.58
N ASN A 40 9.38 23.60 26.77
CA ASN A 40 8.35 23.60 25.72
C ASN A 40 9.00 23.63 24.33
N CYS A 41 8.91 22.51 23.62
CA CYS A 41 9.40 22.36 22.25
C CYS A 41 8.22 22.35 21.28
N THR A 42 8.19 23.29 20.33
CA THR A 42 7.23 23.25 19.23
C THR A 42 7.89 22.70 17.99
N CYS A 43 7.24 21.73 17.35
CA CYS A 43 7.77 21.04 16.18
C CYS A 43 6.84 21.21 14.99
N ARG A 44 7.40 21.42 13.81
CA ARG A 44 6.67 21.60 12.54
C ARG A 44 7.30 20.75 11.44
N LEU A 45 6.50 20.22 10.53
CA LEU A 45 7.02 19.52 9.34
C LEU A 45 7.70 20.52 8.41
N ALA A 46 8.98 20.30 8.11
CA ALA A 46 9.80 21.19 7.28
C ALA A 46 9.18 21.51 5.90
N ALA A 47 8.45 20.54 5.34
CA ALA A 47 7.82 20.64 4.03
C ALA A 47 6.46 21.36 4.11
N ALA A 48 5.57 20.94 5.00
CA ALA A 48 4.19 21.40 4.98
C ALA A 48 3.92 22.62 5.90
N ASP A 49 4.86 23.01 6.75
CA ASP A 49 4.63 23.98 7.84
C ASP A 49 3.41 23.61 8.72
N HIS A 50 3.21 22.32 8.99
CA HIS A 50 2.15 21.83 9.87
C HIS A 50 2.70 21.47 11.25
N PRO A 51 2.00 21.79 12.35
CA PRO A 51 2.42 21.40 13.69
C PRO A 51 2.43 19.87 13.85
N VAL A 52 3.45 19.36 14.55
CA VAL A 52 3.66 17.92 14.78
C VAL A 52 3.68 17.64 16.27
N ASP A 53 2.92 16.63 16.69
CA ASP A 53 3.01 16.06 18.01
C ASP A 53 4.06 14.93 18.03
N CYS A 54 5.20 15.18 18.66
CA CYS A 54 6.31 14.22 18.77
C CYS A 54 6.08 13.13 19.82
N SER A 55 5.00 13.21 20.60
CA SER A 55 4.62 12.14 21.53
C SER A 55 3.97 10.94 20.82
N THR A 56 3.53 11.12 19.57
CA THR A 56 2.86 10.11 18.75
C THR A 56 3.52 9.98 17.36
N LEU A 57 3.02 9.04 16.55
CA LEU A 57 3.43 8.92 15.16
C LEU A 57 2.80 10.04 14.32
N THR A 58 3.57 10.61 13.40
CA THR A 58 3.02 11.58 12.45
C THR A 58 2.11 10.87 11.46
N ALA A 59 0.94 11.45 11.18
CA ALA A 59 -0.03 10.84 10.27
C ALA A 59 0.55 10.60 8.86
N LYS A 60 0.23 9.44 8.28
CA LYS A 60 0.70 9.00 6.96
C LYS A 60 0.45 10.05 5.87
N CYS A 61 -0.70 10.71 5.86
CA CYS A 61 -1.00 11.73 4.85
C CYS A 61 0.02 12.88 4.85
N PHE A 62 0.38 13.39 6.04
CA PHE A 62 1.36 14.46 6.17
C PHE A 62 2.77 14.01 5.76
N LEU A 63 3.13 12.76 6.07
CA LEU A 63 4.41 12.20 5.64
C LEU A 63 4.49 12.06 4.12
N LEU A 64 3.47 11.48 3.47
CA LEU A 64 3.41 11.41 2.00
C LEU A 64 3.48 12.81 1.37
N LYS A 65 2.78 13.78 1.96
CA LYS A 65 2.80 15.17 1.48
C LYS A 65 4.18 15.79 1.58
N ALA A 66 4.90 15.53 2.68
CA ALA A 66 6.26 16.03 2.88
C ALA A 66 7.24 15.42 1.88
N GLU A 67 7.10 14.14 1.54
CA GLU A 67 7.94 13.46 0.55
C GLU A 67 7.77 13.99 -0.87
N MET A 68 6.56 14.44 -1.20
CA MET A 68 6.24 14.94 -2.53
C MET A 68 6.65 16.39 -2.75
N GLN A 69 7.19 17.07 -1.74
CA GLN A 69 7.75 18.40 -1.94
C GLN A 69 9.15 18.33 -2.54
N PRO A 70 9.43 19.16 -3.57
CA PRO A 70 10.74 19.18 -4.19
C PRO A 70 11.79 19.63 -3.15
N PRO A 71 12.93 18.93 -3.03
CA PRO A 71 14.01 19.39 -2.18
C PRO A 71 14.52 20.75 -2.69
N LYS A 72 14.75 21.69 -1.76
CA LYS A 72 15.27 23.04 -2.06
C LYS A 72 16.68 23.04 -2.69
N GLU A 73 17.39 21.90 -2.67
CA GLU A 73 18.66 21.71 -3.35
C GLU A 73 18.55 20.59 -4.40
N LYS A 74 19.15 20.87 -5.57
CA LYS A 74 19.29 19.99 -6.75
C LYS A 74 20.11 18.72 -6.43
N ARG A 75 19.66 17.88 -5.50
CA ARG A 75 20.16 16.51 -5.39
C ARG A 75 19.52 15.69 -6.50
N LEU A 76 20.39 15.28 -7.41
CA LEU A 76 20.21 14.29 -8.47
C LEU A 76 18.91 13.49 -8.30
N TRP A 77 17.95 13.80 -9.17
CA TRP A 77 16.68 13.09 -9.34
C TRP A 77 16.96 11.59 -9.32
N ARG A 78 16.62 10.88 -8.24
CA ARG A 78 16.38 9.45 -8.35
C ARG A 78 15.11 9.32 -9.17
N PRO A 79 15.15 8.77 -10.39
CA PRO A 79 13.92 8.41 -11.05
C PRO A 79 13.16 7.49 -10.11
N PRO A 80 11.85 7.72 -9.87
CA PRO A 80 11.01 6.67 -9.31
C PRO A 80 11.24 5.45 -10.22
N HIS A 81 11.85 4.41 -9.67
CA HIS A 81 12.15 3.23 -10.46
C HIS A 81 10.83 2.68 -11.01
N GLY A 82 10.66 2.81 -12.32
CA GLY A 82 9.70 2.06 -13.12
C GLY A 82 8.34 2.71 -13.28
N LEU A 83 7.96 2.93 -14.55
CA LEU A 83 6.55 3.10 -14.92
C LEU A 83 5.72 1.96 -14.31
N SER A 84 4.77 2.32 -13.48
CA SER A 84 3.45 1.69 -13.45
C SER A 84 2.49 2.74 -12.89
N ASP A 85 1.22 2.54 -13.09
CA ASP A 85 0.11 3.32 -12.55
C ASP A 85 0.14 3.30 -11.00
N SER A 86 1.10 4.03 -10.40
CA SER A 86 1.52 3.89 -9.00
C SER A 86 0.51 4.57 -8.09
N ASP A 87 -0.53 3.84 -7.72
CA ASP A 87 -1.54 4.25 -6.74
C ASP A 87 -1.00 4.46 -5.31
N GLY A 88 0.32 4.31 -5.09
CA GLY A 88 0.96 4.39 -3.78
C GLY A 88 1.65 5.72 -3.44
N ILE A 89 2.15 6.46 -4.44
CA ILE A 89 2.91 7.70 -4.21
C ILE A 89 2.29 8.84 -5.03
N TYR A 90 1.56 9.73 -4.34
CA TYR A 90 0.95 10.94 -4.89
C TYR A 90 1.05 12.06 -3.85
N ASN A 91 0.92 13.33 -4.26
CA ASN A 91 0.83 14.46 -3.33
C ASN A 91 -0.61 14.53 -2.77
N PRO A 92 -0.85 14.18 -1.49
CA PRO A 92 -2.20 14.04 -0.99
C PRO A 92 -2.74 15.37 -0.43
N ASP A 93 -4.06 15.48 -0.51
CA ASP A 93 -4.85 16.42 0.27
C ASP A 93 -5.20 15.82 1.62
N CYS A 94 -4.73 16.46 2.68
CA CYS A 94 -4.95 16.08 4.07
C CYS A 94 -5.94 17.04 4.74
N GLU A 95 -6.69 16.53 5.71
CA GLU A 95 -7.36 17.33 6.73
C GLU A 95 -6.35 17.82 7.78
N ASP A 96 -6.75 18.80 8.59
CA ASP A 96 -5.91 19.35 9.67
C ASP A 96 -5.56 18.30 10.74
N SER A 97 -6.38 17.25 10.85
CA SER A 97 -6.16 16.09 11.71
C SER A 97 -5.04 15.16 11.21
N GLY A 98 -4.59 15.33 9.97
CA GLY A 98 -3.68 14.40 9.28
C GLY A 98 -4.38 13.24 8.56
N ALA A 99 -5.71 13.17 8.61
CA ALA A 99 -6.48 12.22 7.81
C ALA A 99 -6.43 12.59 6.32
N PHE A 100 -6.54 11.60 5.44
CA PHE A 100 -6.72 11.84 4.01
C PHE A 100 -8.12 12.42 3.76
N LYS A 101 -8.22 13.43 2.88
CA LYS A 101 -9.52 13.76 2.29
C LYS A 101 -9.99 12.58 1.43
N ALA A 102 -11.27 12.21 1.55
CA ALA A 102 -11.82 11.05 0.84
C ALA A 102 -11.64 11.13 -0.68
N ARG A 103 -11.72 12.34 -1.24
CA ARG A 103 -11.43 12.62 -2.64
C ARG A 103 -10.03 13.21 -2.78
N GLN A 104 -9.23 12.61 -3.64
CA GLN A 104 -7.91 13.08 -4.04
C GLN A 104 -7.94 13.49 -5.50
N CYS A 105 -7.22 14.55 -5.86
CA CYS A 105 -7.16 15.02 -7.24
C CYS A 105 -5.73 15.40 -7.62
N ASN A 106 -5.34 15.12 -8.86
CA ASN A 106 -4.08 15.61 -9.41
C ASN A 106 -4.25 17.02 -10.03
N GLN A 107 -3.12 17.60 -10.47
CA GLN A 107 -3.12 18.93 -11.12
C GLN A 107 -3.87 18.94 -12.46
N SER A 108 -4.00 17.80 -13.14
CA SER A 108 -4.70 17.66 -14.42
C SER A 108 -6.20 17.38 -14.28
N SER A 109 -6.81 17.73 -13.13
CA SER A 109 -8.25 17.58 -12.84
C SER A 109 -8.77 16.13 -12.82
N THR A 110 -7.89 15.15 -12.75
CA THR A 110 -8.24 13.75 -12.52
C THR A 110 -8.36 13.49 -11.03
N CYS A 111 -9.49 12.93 -10.59
CA CYS A 111 -9.78 12.65 -9.19
C CYS A 111 -10.05 11.17 -8.94
N TRP A 112 -9.83 10.70 -7.71
CA TRP A 112 -10.15 9.34 -7.27
C TRP A 112 -10.54 9.36 -5.78
N CYS A 113 -11.25 8.33 -5.32
CA CYS A 113 -11.54 8.17 -3.90
C CYS A 113 -10.48 7.30 -3.23
N VAL A 114 -10.16 7.61 -1.98
CA VAL A 114 -9.19 6.85 -1.15
C VAL A 114 -9.82 6.34 0.15
N ASN A 115 -9.16 5.36 0.78
CA ASN A 115 -9.46 4.91 2.14
C ASN A 115 -8.64 5.68 3.19
N THR A 116 -8.83 5.35 4.47
CA THR A 116 -8.07 5.95 5.58
C THR A 116 -6.56 5.72 5.49
N ALA A 117 -6.11 4.70 4.75
CA ALA A 117 -4.69 4.43 4.50
C ALA A 117 -4.13 5.18 3.27
N GLY A 118 -4.95 5.97 2.58
CA GLY A 118 -4.59 6.74 1.39
C GLY A 118 -4.56 5.93 0.09
N LEU A 119 -5.02 4.68 0.09
CA LEU A 119 -5.07 3.85 -1.12
C LEU A 119 -6.32 4.13 -1.95
N ARG A 120 -6.15 4.18 -3.27
CA ARG A 120 -7.24 4.35 -4.23
C ARG A 120 -8.25 3.20 -4.15
N ARG A 121 -9.53 3.53 -4.16
CA ARG A 121 -10.65 2.57 -4.18
C ARG A 121 -11.60 2.71 -5.36
N THR A 122 -11.38 3.67 -6.25
CA THR A 122 -12.26 3.90 -7.41
C THR A 122 -11.43 4.02 -8.67
N GLU A 123 -12.07 3.88 -9.83
CA GLU A 123 -11.50 4.41 -11.07
C GLU A 123 -11.21 5.91 -10.96
N LYS A 124 -10.25 6.37 -11.76
CA LYS A 124 -9.96 7.77 -11.94
C LYS A 124 -11.12 8.42 -12.71
N GLY A 125 -11.68 9.47 -12.15
CA GLY A 125 -12.74 10.28 -12.74
C GLY A 125 -12.30 11.73 -12.93
N ASP A 126 -13.23 12.58 -13.34
CA ASP A 126 -13.03 14.03 -13.40
C ASP A 126 -13.40 14.69 -12.05
N ARG A 127 -13.49 16.02 -12.05
CA ARG A 127 -13.86 16.82 -10.87
C ARG A 127 -15.29 16.60 -10.37
N SER A 128 -16.16 15.95 -11.14
CA SER A 128 -17.51 15.59 -10.72
C SER A 128 -17.56 14.33 -9.85
N LEU A 129 -16.44 13.58 -9.76
CA LEU A 129 -16.33 12.43 -8.88
C LEU A 129 -16.62 12.83 -7.42
N SER A 130 -17.60 12.16 -6.82
CA SER A 130 -18.03 12.36 -5.44
C SER A 130 -17.57 11.21 -4.56
N CYS A 131 -16.90 11.54 -3.46
CA CYS A 131 -16.47 10.59 -2.44
C CYS A 131 -17.16 10.98 -1.12
N SER A 132 -18.36 10.45 -0.89
CA SER A 132 -19.23 10.87 0.22
C SER A 132 -18.68 10.51 1.61
N GLU A 133 -17.80 9.53 1.70
CA GLU A 133 -17.20 9.08 2.95
C GLU A 133 -15.75 8.64 2.77
N LEU A 134 -14.96 8.80 3.83
CA LEU A 134 -13.65 8.20 3.96
C LEU A 134 -13.80 6.80 4.56
N VAL A 135 -13.73 5.75 3.73
CA VAL A 135 -13.90 4.38 4.23
C VAL A 135 -12.68 3.94 5.00
N ARG A 136 -12.94 3.30 6.13
CA ARG A 136 -11.95 2.77 7.04
C ARG A 136 -11.25 1.53 6.48
N THR A 137 -9.94 1.54 6.55
CA THR A 137 -9.09 0.34 6.40
C THR A 137 -9.12 -0.43 7.72
N ARG A 138 -9.87 -1.54 7.75
CA ARG A 138 -10.14 -2.30 8.95
C ARG A 138 -8.98 -3.22 9.32
N TRP A 139 -8.45 -3.92 8.32
CA TRP A 139 -7.37 -4.88 8.50
C TRP A 139 -6.17 -4.52 7.64
N ILE A 140 -4.98 -4.76 8.20
CA ILE A 140 -3.73 -4.74 7.45
C ILE A 140 -3.03 -6.08 7.66
N TYR A 141 -2.76 -6.78 6.57
CA TYR A 141 -1.97 -8.01 6.56
C TYR A 141 -0.56 -7.67 6.11
N ILE A 142 0.42 -8.01 6.93
CA ILE A 142 1.83 -7.78 6.66
C ILE A 142 2.47 -9.16 6.52
N GLU A 143 3.09 -9.42 5.38
CA GLU A 143 3.88 -10.62 5.14
C GLU A 143 5.35 -10.26 5.02
N LEU A 144 6.17 -10.93 5.80
CA LEU A 144 7.61 -10.72 5.88
C LEU A 144 8.33 -12.04 5.65
N THR A 145 9.43 -12.02 4.92
CA THR A 145 10.38 -13.14 4.92
C THR A 145 11.69 -12.66 5.53
N HIS A 146 12.33 -13.49 6.34
CA HIS A 146 13.66 -13.19 6.87
C HIS A 146 14.73 -14.03 6.16
N HIS A 147 15.95 -13.51 6.12
CA HIS A 147 17.11 -14.26 5.65
C HIS A 147 17.33 -15.52 6.49
N ARG A 148 17.97 -16.53 5.90
CA ARG A 148 18.31 -17.76 6.60
C ARG A 148 19.16 -17.42 7.84
N SER A 149 18.66 -17.81 9.02
CA SER A 149 19.39 -17.69 10.27
C SER A 149 20.16 -19.00 10.55
N PRO A 150 21.36 -18.94 11.12
CA PRO A 150 22.05 -20.14 11.61
C PRO A 150 21.35 -20.77 12.82
N ARG A 151 20.45 -20.04 13.48
CA ARG A 151 19.69 -20.50 14.64
C ARG A 151 18.21 -20.63 14.31
N THR A 152 17.55 -21.58 14.95
CA THR A 152 16.10 -21.79 14.81
C THR A 152 15.34 -20.87 15.76
N PHE A 153 14.44 -20.06 15.22
CA PHE A 153 13.54 -19.25 16.03
C PHE A 153 12.29 -20.05 16.38
N SER A 154 11.75 -19.85 17.58
CA SER A 154 10.46 -20.42 17.95
C SER A 154 9.33 -19.45 17.56
N ALA A 155 8.18 -19.97 17.13
CA ALA A 155 7.00 -19.16 16.84
C ALA A 155 6.56 -18.23 17.99
N PRO A 156 6.50 -18.66 19.27
CA PRO A 156 6.12 -17.77 20.35
C PRO A 156 7.15 -16.66 20.61
N ASP A 157 8.45 -16.93 20.45
CA ASP A 157 9.48 -15.91 20.66
C ASP A 157 9.45 -14.85 19.56
N VAL A 158 9.23 -15.26 18.29
CA VAL A 158 9.04 -14.33 17.16
C VAL A 158 7.80 -13.46 17.39
N ALA A 159 6.68 -14.08 17.77
CA ALA A 159 5.45 -13.34 18.06
C ALA A 159 5.63 -12.33 19.20
N LYS A 160 6.31 -12.71 20.27
CA LYS A 160 6.62 -11.82 21.40
C LYS A 160 7.53 -10.67 20.97
N ALA A 161 8.63 -10.95 20.28
CA ALA A 161 9.58 -9.93 19.84
C ALA A 161 8.92 -8.90 18.91
N LEU A 162 8.10 -9.36 17.97
CA LEU A 162 7.37 -8.47 17.07
C LEU A 162 6.26 -7.69 17.79
N THR A 163 5.53 -8.31 18.73
CA THR A 163 4.55 -7.57 19.55
C THR A 163 5.23 -6.42 20.30
N GLN A 164 6.36 -6.70 20.95
CA GLN A 164 7.14 -5.70 21.68
C GLN A 164 7.71 -4.61 20.75
N LEU A 165 8.16 -4.98 19.56
CA LEU A 165 8.61 -4.02 18.54
C LEU A 165 7.48 -3.04 18.17
N PHE A 166 6.30 -3.58 17.86
CA PHE A 166 5.16 -2.76 17.45
C PHE A 166 4.66 -1.84 18.57
N GLU A 167 4.66 -2.33 19.81
CA GLU A 167 4.28 -1.54 20.97
C GLU A 167 5.32 -0.45 21.29
N SER A 168 6.60 -0.80 21.38
CA SER A 168 7.64 0.13 21.83
C SER A 168 8.05 1.16 20.78
N ARG A 169 8.25 0.72 19.53
CA ARG A 169 8.75 1.57 18.44
C ARG A 169 7.62 2.30 17.73
N TYR A 170 6.53 1.59 17.42
CA TYR A 170 5.41 2.14 16.65
C TYR A 170 4.23 2.58 17.53
N LYS A 171 4.36 2.50 18.86
CA LYS A 171 3.32 2.93 19.83
C LYS A 171 1.96 2.23 19.61
N LEU A 172 1.96 1.08 18.91
CA LEU A 172 0.74 0.35 18.62
C LEU A 172 0.36 -0.50 19.81
N HIS A 173 -0.80 -0.20 20.42
CA HIS A 173 -1.30 -1.01 21.52
C HIS A 173 -1.48 -2.48 21.06
N PRO A 174 -0.96 -3.48 21.83
CA PRO A 174 -1.03 -4.89 21.45
C PRO A 174 -2.43 -5.44 21.12
N LYS A 175 -3.51 -4.82 21.62
CA LYS A 175 -4.90 -5.20 21.33
C LYS A 175 -5.25 -5.12 19.83
N TYR A 176 -4.51 -4.32 19.07
CA TYR A 176 -4.69 -4.18 17.62
C TYR A 176 -3.86 -5.18 16.80
N ILE A 177 -3.01 -5.97 17.45
CA ILE A 177 -2.25 -7.06 16.82
C ILE A 177 -3.09 -8.33 16.96
N ALA A 178 -3.90 -8.61 15.96
CA ALA A 178 -4.85 -9.72 16.01
C ALA A 178 -4.19 -11.10 15.89
N ALA A 179 -3.08 -11.20 15.16
CA ALA A 179 -2.30 -12.43 15.06
C ALA A 179 -0.88 -12.15 14.56
N ILE A 180 0.08 -12.94 15.05
CA ILE A 180 1.41 -13.09 14.44
C ILE A 180 1.63 -14.59 14.26
N LYS A 181 1.80 -15.03 13.01
CA LYS A 181 2.11 -16.41 12.64
C LYS A 181 3.52 -16.49 12.10
N TYR A 182 4.22 -17.56 12.45
CA TYR A 182 5.57 -17.82 11.99
C TYR A 182 5.67 -19.24 11.45
N ASP A 183 5.98 -19.33 10.16
CA ASP A 183 6.29 -20.57 9.44
C ASP A 183 7.59 -20.31 8.65
N PRO A 184 8.77 -20.62 9.23
CA PRO A 184 10.05 -20.17 8.72
C PRO A 184 10.24 -20.41 7.20
N PRO A 185 10.68 -19.40 6.42
CA PRO A 185 11.13 -18.06 6.85
C PRO A 185 10.01 -17.00 6.86
N LEU A 186 8.76 -17.39 6.64
CA LEU A 186 7.61 -16.52 6.50
C LEU A 186 7.03 -16.11 7.86
N ILE A 187 6.76 -14.82 8.01
CA ILE A 187 6.07 -14.22 9.14
C ILE A 187 4.84 -13.49 8.60
N GLN A 188 3.67 -13.76 9.17
CA GLN A 188 2.43 -13.10 8.82
C GLN A 188 1.87 -12.37 10.04
N ILE A 189 1.63 -11.07 9.92
CA ILE A 189 1.07 -10.23 10.98
C ILE A 189 -0.28 -9.69 10.50
N ARG A 190 -1.32 -9.83 11.34
CA ARG A 190 -2.64 -9.23 11.09
C ARG A 190 -2.88 -8.11 12.10
N LEU A 191 -3.02 -6.89 11.61
CA LEU A 191 -3.47 -5.75 12.40
C LEU A 191 -4.99 -5.55 12.20
N ASP A 192 -5.73 -5.28 13.27
CA ASP A 192 -7.17 -5.03 13.24
C ASP A 192 -7.51 -3.82 14.09
N GLN A 193 -8.08 -2.79 13.48
CA GLN A 193 -8.52 -1.57 14.16
C GLN A 193 -9.78 -1.01 13.49
N ASN A 194 -10.93 -1.51 13.94
CA ASN A 194 -12.26 -1.10 13.47
C ASN A 194 -12.56 0.39 13.71
N LYS A 195 -12.14 0.93 14.87
CA LYS A 195 -12.23 2.36 15.18
C LYS A 195 -10.93 2.80 15.83
N LYS A 196 -10.50 4.03 15.53
CA LYS A 196 -9.33 4.65 16.15
C LYS A 196 -9.77 5.62 17.25
N PRO A 197 -9.50 5.33 18.53
CA PRO A 197 -9.57 6.33 19.60
C PRO A 197 -8.59 7.48 19.35
N ARG A 198 -8.90 8.67 19.86
CA ARG A 198 -8.08 9.88 19.67
C ARG A 198 -6.60 9.72 20.07
N TRP A 199 -6.34 8.93 21.11
CA TRP A 199 -5.02 8.78 21.72
C TRP A 199 -4.20 7.62 21.14
N ASP A 200 -4.84 6.76 20.33
CA ASP A 200 -4.18 5.61 19.73
C ASP A 200 -3.62 5.98 18.34
N VAL A 201 -2.52 5.35 17.95
CA VAL A 201 -2.00 5.43 16.58
C VAL A 201 -2.93 4.72 15.60
N ASP A 202 -2.93 5.13 14.32
CA ASP A 202 -3.64 4.38 13.28
C ASP A 202 -2.77 3.21 12.80
N ILE A 203 -3.36 2.04 12.56
CA ILE A 203 -2.64 0.90 11.97
C ILE A 203 -2.04 1.23 10.59
N ALA A 204 -2.63 2.18 9.84
CA ALA A 204 -2.07 2.64 8.57
C ALA A 204 -0.81 3.49 8.74
N ASP A 205 -0.73 4.31 9.80
CA ASP A 205 0.47 5.06 10.15
C ASP A 205 1.59 4.08 10.53
N VAL A 206 1.25 3.10 11.39
CA VAL A 206 2.19 2.06 11.82
C VAL A 206 2.73 1.24 10.65
N ALA A 207 1.86 0.79 9.75
CA ALA A 207 2.26 0.03 8.56
C ALA A 207 3.21 0.85 7.67
N TYR A 208 2.95 2.15 7.50
CA TYR A 208 3.81 3.03 6.71
C TYR A 208 5.17 3.28 7.36
N TYR A 209 5.22 3.52 8.68
CA TYR A 209 6.47 3.62 9.42
C TYR A 209 7.29 2.32 9.34
N PHE A 210 6.63 1.17 9.49
CA PHE A 210 7.27 -0.13 9.40
C PHE A 210 7.82 -0.40 7.99
N GLU A 211 7.06 -0.08 6.94
CA GLU A 211 7.51 -0.18 5.55
C GLU A 211 8.75 0.67 5.30
N LYS A 212 8.73 1.92 5.75
CA LYS A 212 9.87 2.85 5.64
C LYS A 212 11.10 2.35 6.37
N ASP A 213 10.93 1.82 7.59
CA ASP A 213 12.02 1.25 8.36
C ASP A 213 12.68 0.06 7.66
N VAL A 214 11.87 -0.88 7.17
CA VAL A 214 12.37 -2.09 6.47
C VAL A 214 13.08 -1.71 5.16
N ASN A 215 12.56 -0.71 4.44
CA ASN A 215 13.14 -0.24 3.17
C ASN A 215 14.34 0.71 3.36
N ASN A 216 14.89 0.83 4.58
CA ASN A 216 16.03 1.70 4.91
C ASN A 216 15.78 3.19 4.58
N ASP A 217 14.52 3.62 4.65
CA ASP A 217 14.06 5.01 4.54
C ASP A 217 13.30 5.44 5.79
N SER A 218 13.75 4.96 6.96
CA SER A 218 13.11 5.20 8.27
C SER A 218 12.70 6.65 8.48
N VAL A 219 11.47 6.88 8.95
CA VAL A 219 10.98 8.21 9.34
C VAL A 219 11.61 8.65 10.68
N PHE A 220 12.07 7.71 11.50
CA PHE A 220 12.83 8.01 12.71
C PHE A 220 14.21 8.58 12.38
N HIS A 221 14.84 9.23 13.35
CA HIS A 221 16.21 9.72 13.19
C HIS A 221 17.21 8.58 12.90
N SER A 222 18.32 8.91 12.24
CA SER A 222 19.33 7.94 11.78
C SER A 222 20.01 7.13 12.88
N ASN A 223 19.97 7.62 14.12
CA ASN A 223 20.40 6.92 15.33
C ASN A 223 19.43 5.80 15.77
N SER A 224 18.24 5.72 15.18
CA SER A 224 17.17 4.78 15.51
C SER A 224 16.92 3.80 14.36
N LYS A 225 17.96 3.06 13.95
CA LYS A 225 17.83 2.02 12.92
C LYS A 225 16.96 0.87 13.44
N LEU A 226 16.11 0.32 12.56
CA LEU A 226 15.32 -0.87 12.90
C LEU A 226 16.26 -2.07 13.11
N THR A 227 16.22 -2.63 14.31
CA THR A 227 16.85 -3.90 14.64
C THR A 227 15.80 -4.82 15.25
N VAL A 228 15.54 -5.94 14.59
CA VAL A 228 14.64 -6.98 15.11
C VAL A 228 15.51 -8.12 15.62
N SER A 229 15.36 -8.47 16.89
CA SER A 229 16.07 -9.58 17.50
C SER A 229 15.12 -10.50 18.24
N VAL A 230 15.43 -11.79 18.21
CA VAL A 230 14.69 -12.84 18.92
C VAL A 230 15.69 -13.55 19.81
N ASN A 231 15.52 -13.42 21.14
CA ASN A 231 16.45 -13.97 22.14
C ASN A 231 17.92 -13.56 21.93
N GLY A 232 18.16 -12.35 21.42
CA GLY A 232 19.50 -11.80 21.16
C GLY A 232 20.04 -12.05 19.75
N ASP A 233 19.40 -12.94 18.98
CA ASP A 233 19.79 -13.24 17.60
C ASP A 233 19.04 -12.35 16.60
N ALA A 234 19.76 -11.83 15.61
CA ALA A 234 19.18 -10.90 14.64
C ALA A 234 18.20 -11.60 13.67
N LEU A 235 17.00 -11.06 13.55
CA LEU A 235 15.98 -11.45 12.57
C LEU A 235 16.06 -10.48 11.38
N ALA A 236 16.94 -10.77 10.44
CA ALA A 236 17.17 -9.91 9.28
C ALA A 236 16.04 -10.06 8.25
N ILE A 237 15.20 -9.03 8.12
CA ILE A 237 14.09 -8.98 7.16
C ILE A 237 14.64 -8.84 5.73
N GLU A 238 14.14 -9.67 4.81
CA GLU A 238 14.52 -9.70 3.40
C GLU A 238 13.43 -9.10 2.48
N LYS A 239 12.18 -9.54 2.65
CA LYS A 239 11.04 -9.08 1.83
C LYS A 239 9.89 -8.67 2.71
N LEU A 240 9.10 -7.72 2.21
CA LEU A 240 7.92 -7.17 2.87
C LEU A 240 6.80 -6.98 1.84
N TRP A 241 5.61 -7.47 2.17
CA TRP A 241 4.37 -7.20 1.46
C TRP A 241 3.31 -6.72 2.44
N ILE A 242 2.58 -5.67 2.07
CA ILE A 242 1.51 -5.11 2.91
C ILE A 242 0.22 -5.08 2.10
N TYR A 243 -0.82 -5.72 2.64
CA TYR A 243 -2.16 -5.77 2.06
C TYR A 243 -3.13 -5.01 2.96
N TYR A 244 -3.90 -4.11 2.37
CA TYR A 244 -4.87 -3.27 3.06
C TYR A 244 -6.28 -3.79 2.75
N VAL A 245 -7.11 -3.97 3.78
CA VAL A 245 -8.49 -4.44 3.63
C VAL A 245 -9.44 -3.44 4.27
N ASP A 246 -10.36 -2.95 3.46
CA ASP A 246 -11.33 -1.92 3.84
C ASP A 246 -12.64 -2.53 4.36
N GLU A 247 -13.40 -1.73 5.11
CA GLU A 247 -14.75 -2.12 5.57
C GLU A 247 -15.75 -2.28 4.42
N LYS A 248 -15.53 -1.56 3.32
CA LYS A 248 -16.37 -1.61 2.11
C LYS A 248 -15.53 -2.00 0.91
N PRO A 249 -16.04 -2.85 0.00
CA PRO A 249 -15.31 -3.24 -1.19
C PRO A 249 -15.00 -2.02 -2.07
N PRO A 250 -13.88 -2.05 -2.81
CA PRO A 250 -13.56 -0.98 -3.76
C PRO A 250 -14.52 -1.00 -4.96
N GLN A 251 -14.66 0.16 -5.59
CA GLN A 251 -15.53 0.39 -6.75
C GLN A 251 -14.69 0.53 -8.02
N PHE A 252 -14.06 -0.56 -8.43
CA PHE A 252 -13.43 -0.64 -9.76
C PHE A 252 -14.44 -1.24 -10.73
N CYS A 253 -14.75 -0.51 -11.81
CA CYS A 253 -15.65 -1.02 -12.83
C CYS A 253 -14.86 -2.00 -13.70
N MET A 254 -15.31 -3.24 -13.82
CA MET A 254 -14.68 -4.33 -14.60
C MET A 254 -14.73 -4.10 -16.13
N LYS A 255 -14.36 -2.91 -16.62
CA LYS A 255 -14.36 -2.62 -18.07
C LYS A 255 -13.29 -3.43 -18.82
N GLN A 256 -12.28 -3.95 -18.12
CA GLN A 256 -11.14 -4.62 -18.75
C GLN A 256 -11.38 -6.10 -19.08
N LEU A 257 -12.36 -6.76 -18.45
CA LEU A 257 -12.68 -8.18 -18.72
C LEU A 257 -13.76 -8.38 -19.79
N ALA A 258 -14.56 -7.36 -20.11
CA ALA A 258 -15.64 -7.47 -21.09
C ALA A 258 -15.14 -7.52 -22.55
N ALA A 259 -14.00 -6.88 -22.86
CA ALA A 259 -13.50 -6.79 -24.24
C ALA A 259 -12.95 -8.11 -24.78
N GLY A 260 -12.34 -8.96 -23.92
CA GLY A 260 -11.74 -10.23 -24.35
C GLY A 260 -12.76 -11.37 -24.52
N ILE A 261 -13.78 -11.42 -23.67
CA ILE A 261 -14.75 -12.53 -23.65
C ILE A 261 -15.73 -12.41 -24.83
N SER A 262 -16.12 -11.19 -25.21
CA SER A 262 -17.06 -10.97 -26.31
C SER A 262 -16.52 -11.48 -27.66
N ALA A 263 -15.24 -11.27 -27.95
CA ALA A 263 -14.67 -11.68 -29.24
C ALA A 263 -14.63 -13.21 -29.39
N VAL A 264 -14.18 -13.91 -28.35
CA VAL A 264 -14.04 -15.38 -28.36
C VAL A 264 -15.41 -16.07 -28.45
N VAL A 265 -16.39 -15.62 -27.65
CA VAL A 265 -17.74 -16.19 -27.68
C VAL A 265 -18.41 -15.99 -29.04
N THR A 266 -18.23 -14.81 -29.66
CA THR A 266 -18.81 -14.53 -30.98
C THR A 266 -18.23 -15.45 -32.06
N VAL A 267 -16.92 -15.70 -32.05
CA VAL A 267 -16.25 -16.59 -33.01
C VAL A 267 -16.71 -18.04 -32.84
N VAL A 268 -16.84 -18.53 -31.60
CA VAL A 268 -17.28 -19.91 -31.33
C VAL A 268 -18.73 -20.13 -31.76
N VAL A 269 -19.63 -19.17 -31.51
CA VAL A 269 -21.04 -19.28 -31.92
C VAL A 269 -21.18 -19.24 -33.45
N LEU A 270 -20.44 -18.37 -34.13
CA LEU A 270 -20.45 -18.30 -35.60
C LEU A 270 -19.95 -19.58 -36.26
N THR A 271 -18.84 -20.15 -35.76
CA THR A 271 -18.27 -21.38 -36.29
C THR A 271 -19.18 -22.60 -36.05
N ALA A 272 -19.75 -22.72 -34.85
CA ALA A 272 -20.73 -23.76 -34.55
C ALA A 272 -22.01 -23.63 -35.40
N GLY A 273 -22.53 -22.41 -35.58
CA GLY A 273 -23.71 -22.15 -36.39
C GLY A 273 -23.53 -22.51 -37.87
N ILE A 274 -22.38 -22.15 -38.46
CA ILE A 274 -22.04 -22.54 -39.84
C ILE A 274 -21.93 -24.06 -39.94
N GLY A 275 -21.25 -24.71 -38.98
CA GLY A 275 -21.09 -26.16 -38.94
C GLY A 275 -22.44 -26.89 -38.93
N ILE A 276 -23.37 -26.48 -38.06
CA ILE A 276 -24.73 -27.05 -37.98
C ILE A 276 -25.49 -26.84 -39.29
N THR A 277 -25.42 -25.63 -39.87
CA THR A 277 -26.14 -25.30 -41.11
C THR A 277 -25.66 -26.16 -42.28
N VAL A 278 -24.34 -26.33 -42.43
CA VAL A 278 -23.74 -27.22 -43.44
C VAL A 278 -24.17 -28.67 -43.24
N LEU A 279 -24.18 -29.15 -41.99
CA LEU A 279 -24.60 -30.52 -41.66
C LEU A 279 -26.07 -30.77 -42.02
N LEU A 280 -26.96 -29.80 -41.75
CA LEU A 280 -28.36 -29.86 -42.13
C LEU A 280 -28.55 -29.86 -43.66
N ILE A 281 -27.80 -29.02 -44.38
CA ILE A 281 -27.83 -28.98 -45.85
C ILE A 281 -27.31 -30.30 -46.45
N LEU A 282 -26.19 -30.84 -45.95
CA LEU A 282 -25.65 -32.11 -46.40
C LEU A 282 -26.62 -33.26 -46.14
N ARG A 283 -27.24 -33.30 -44.95
CA ARG A 283 -28.25 -34.31 -44.60
C ARG A 283 -29.48 -34.20 -45.50
N TRP A 284 -29.93 -32.99 -45.79
CA TRP A 284 -31.05 -32.73 -46.70
C TRP A 284 -30.73 -33.15 -48.15
N LEU A 285 -29.53 -32.85 -48.65
CA LEU A 285 -29.05 -33.30 -49.96
C LEU A 285 -28.92 -34.83 -50.04
N HIS A 286 -28.45 -35.48 -48.97
CA HIS A 286 -28.39 -36.95 -48.88
C HIS A 286 -29.78 -37.58 -48.92
N THR A 287 -30.75 -37.04 -48.18
CA THR A 287 -32.14 -37.51 -48.24
C THR A 287 -32.79 -37.27 -49.60
N ARG A 288 -32.42 -36.19 -50.32
CA ARG A 288 -32.88 -35.97 -51.70
C ARG A 288 -32.29 -36.96 -52.70
N LYS A 289 -31.03 -37.39 -52.53
CA LYS A 289 -30.44 -38.47 -53.35
C LYS A 289 -31.07 -39.84 -53.04
N TYR A 290 -31.40 -40.12 -51.76
CA TYR A 290 -32.10 -41.35 -51.38
C TYR A 290 -33.56 -41.40 -51.87
N LYS A 291 -34.29 -40.29 -51.87
CA LYS A 291 -35.67 -40.24 -52.38
C LYS A 291 -35.77 -40.36 -53.91
N LYS A 292 -34.66 -40.23 -54.65
CA LYS A 292 -34.62 -40.37 -56.11
C LYS A 292 -34.38 -41.81 -56.59
N PHE A 293 -34.15 -42.77 -55.68
CA PHE A 293 -34.02 -44.19 -56.02
C PHE A 293 -35.30 -45.02 -55.76
N GLU A 294 -36.21 -44.58 -54.90
CA GLU A 294 -37.45 -45.33 -54.57
C GLU A 294 -38.74 -44.84 -55.28
N CYS A 295 -38.65 -43.93 -56.26
CA CYS A 295 -39.82 -43.43 -57.00
C CYS A 295 -39.84 -43.89 -58.47
N LYS A 296 -39.64 -45.20 -58.72
CA LYS A 296 -39.93 -45.81 -60.04
C LYS A 296 -40.56 -47.22 -60.03
N GLU A 297 -41.04 -47.76 -58.90
CA GLU A 297 -41.72 -49.08 -58.93
C GLU A 297 -42.98 -49.26 -58.06
N MET A 298 -43.67 -48.20 -57.63
CA MET A 298 -45.05 -48.35 -57.13
C MET A 298 -45.92 -47.16 -57.52
N LYS A 299 -46.40 -47.14 -58.77
CA LYS A 299 -47.70 -46.57 -59.09
C LYS A 299 -48.70 -47.71 -59.23
N GLU A 300 -49.36 -47.97 -58.12
CA GLU A 300 -50.79 -48.28 -58.01
C GLU A 300 -51.39 -49.25 -59.03
N ILE A 301 -51.42 -50.51 -58.60
CA ILE A 301 -52.67 -51.27 -58.54
C ILE A 301 -53.67 -50.44 -57.70
N LYS A 302 -54.49 -49.63 -58.37
CA LYS A 302 -55.78 -49.16 -57.83
C LYS A 302 -56.69 -48.65 -58.95
N ALA A 303 -57.28 -49.59 -59.69
CA ALA A 303 -58.51 -49.36 -60.46
C ALA A 303 -59.23 -50.70 -60.67
N SER A 304 -59.78 -51.25 -59.58
CA SER A 304 -60.87 -52.22 -59.66
C SER A 304 -61.62 -52.24 -58.33
N SER A 305 -62.78 -51.56 -58.33
CA SER A 305 -63.96 -51.72 -57.46
C SER A 305 -64.56 -50.38 -57.02
N LEU A 306 -65.41 -49.80 -57.87
CA LEU A 306 -66.81 -49.49 -57.55
C LEU A 306 -67.50 -49.04 -58.86
N GLU A 307 -68.53 -49.81 -59.24
CA GLU A 307 -69.64 -49.53 -60.19
C GLU A 307 -69.40 -48.79 -61.52
#